data_AF-A0A2H6AGI5-F1
#
_entry.id   AF-A0A2H6AGI5-F1
#
_cell.length_a   1.000
_cell.length_b   1.000
_cell.length_c   1.000
_cell.angle_alpha   90.00
_cell.angle_beta   90.00
_cell.angle_gamma   90.00
#
_symmetry.space_group_name_H-M   'P 1'
#
loop_
_entity.id
_entity.type
_entity.pdbx_description
1 polymer ?
#
loop_
_entity_poly.entity_id
_entity_poly.type
_entity_poly.pdbx_seq_one_letter_code
_entity_poly.pdbx_strand_id
1 'polypeptide(L)'
;MANLGQLLSTNPIASLRLNRVRCDTTLLAGRISADIEGVHLENEIYAPGETLVVYVWLKPYRQPRQRVRVELPLPPDLPEGNYTAQVMDDLSNARYEVRDSPLLSNPTTIAQLMEALAIQTNAKRTQIAVRVTLPSSGVVVEGKAMPDLPPSMTAILGQSRRSGVATLGSALVARETVPWVVQGQQSVSFRVLRHKPFLLEKREMR
;
A
#
# COMPACT_ATOMS: atom_id res chain seq x y z
N MET A 1 17.83 -2.53 -5.84
CA MET A 1 17.72 -2.55 -4.37
C MET A 1 18.06 -1.16 -3.87
N ALA A 2 17.12 -0.44 -3.26
CA ALA A 2 17.45 0.83 -2.63
C ALA A 2 18.44 0.55 -1.49
N ASN A 3 19.55 1.28 -1.49
CA ASN A 3 20.74 1.00 -0.72
C ASN A 3 20.51 1.45 0.73
N LEU A 4 19.95 0.56 1.57
CA LEU A 4 19.73 0.80 3.01
C LEU A 4 20.99 1.32 3.71
N GLY A 5 22.16 0.79 3.31
CA GLY A 5 23.46 1.27 3.79
C GLY A 5 23.71 2.74 3.43
N GLN A 6 23.34 3.16 2.21
CA GLN A 6 23.46 4.55 1.78
C GLN A 6 22.50 5.47 2.53
N LEU A 7 21.26 5.04 2.78
CA LEU A 7 20.30 5.82 3.58
C LEU A 7 20.82 6.06 5.00
N LEU A 8 21.50 5.09 5.61
CA LEU A 8 22.11 5.26 6.94
C LEU A 8 23.38 6.14 6.89
N SER A 9 24.24 5.93 5.88
CA SER A 9 25.55 6.60 5.79
C SER A 9 25.50 8.03 5.26
N THR A 10 24.50 8.37 4.44
CA THR A 10 24.35 9.70 3.82
C THR A 10 23.14 10.47 4.35
N ASN A 11 22.59 10.08 5.51
CA ASN A 11 21.48 10.83 6.10
C ASN A 11 21.95 12.23 6.55
N PRO A 12 21.15 13.29 6.30
CA PRO A 12 21.49 14.66 6.68
C PRO A 12 21.17 15.02 8.14
N ILE A 13 20.58 14.09 8.91
CA ILE A 13 20.02 14.33 10.24
C ILE A 13 21.12 14.19 11.32
N ALA A 14 21.83 13.07 11.32
CA ALA A 14 22.87 12.76 12.29
C ALA A 14 23.85 11.73 11.75
N SER A 15 25.13 11.85 12.13
CA SER A 15 26.12 10.83 11.79
C SER A 15 25.85 9.53 12.56
N LEU A 16 25.25 8.55 11.88
CA LEU A 16 25.01 7.22 12.43
C LEU A 16 26.22 6.33 12.13
N ARG A 17 26.89 5.85 13.19
CA ARG A 17 27.94 4.85 13.07
C ARG A 17 27.33 3.46 12.96
N LEU A 18 27.43 2.84 11.78
CA LEU A 18 27.05 1.46 11.56
C LEU A 18 28.15 0.54 12.13
N ASN A 19 27.92 -0.01 13.32
CA ASN A 19 28.92 -0.86 13.98
C ASN A 19 29.02 -2.25 13.35
N ARG A 20 27.90 -2.85 12.95
CA ARG A 20 27.86 -4.21 12.41
C ARG A 20 26.57 -4.46 11.61
N VAL A 21 26.69 -5.21 10.52
CA VAL A 21 25.56 -5.86 9.82
C VAL A 21 25.79 -7.36 9.89
N ARG A 22 24.80 -8.11 10.38
CA ARG A 22 24.81 -9.58 10.36
C ARG A 22 23.74 -10.04 9.40
N CYS A 23 24.14 -10.81 8.39
CA CYS A 23 23.23 -11.43 7.44
C CYS A 23 23.44 -12.95 7.55
N ASP A 24 22.39 -13.65 7.94
CA ASP A 24 22.37 -15.11 7.95
C ASP A 24 21.54 -15.55 6.74
N THR A 25 22.19 -16.23 5.79
CA THR A 25 21.57 -16.63 4.52
C THR A 25 21.62 -18.14 4.38
N THR A 26 20.44 -18.76 4.23
CA THR A 26 20.33 -20.18 3.90
C THR A 26 19.93 -20.32 2.43
N LEU A 27 20.75 -21.03 1.65
CA LEU A 27 20.44 -21.35 0.27
C LEU A 27 19.64 -22.65 0.21
N LEU A 28 18.44 -22.59 -0.36
CA LEU A 28 17.59 -23.75 -0.60
C LEU A 28 17.59 -24.07 -2.09
N ALA A 29 17.57 -25.36 -2.44
CA ALA A 29 17.44 -25.79 -3.82
C ALA A 29 16.03 -25.50 -4.36
N GLY A 30 15.95 -25.01 -5.59
CA GLY A 30 14.69 -24.66 -6.25
C GLY A 30 14.34 -23.17 -6.20
N ARG A 31 13.32 -22.77 -6.96
CA ARG A 31 12.83 -21.40 -7.05
C ARG A 31 11.38 -21.34 -6.59
N ILE A 32 11.14 -20.68 -5.46
CA ILE A 32 9.81 -20.52 -4.85
C ILE A 32 9.13 -19.20 -5.22
N SER A 33 9.54 -18.54 -6.32
CA SER A 33 8.95 -17.27 -6.72
C SER A 33 7.62 -17.45 -7.46
N ALA A 34 6.72 -16.49 -7.31
CA ALA A 34 5.51 -16.37 -8.11
C ALA A 34 5.31 -14.94 -8.62
N ASP A 35 4.92 -14.84 -9.88
CA ASP A 35 4.59 -13.56 -10.53
C ASP A 35 3.09 -13.28 -10.41
N ILE A 36 2.73 -12.04 -10.12
CA ILE A 36 1.34 -11.56 -10.26
C ILE A 36 1.07 -11.38 -11.75
N GLU A 37 0.31 -12.30 -12.36
CA GLU A 37 -0.03 -12.25 -13.79
C GLU A 37 -1.28 -11.41 -14.06
N GLY A 38 -2.25 -11.40 -13.14
CA GLY A 38 -3.51 -10.72 -13.34
C GLY A 38 -4.34 -10.62 -12.08
N VAL A 39 -5.31 -9.71 -12.10
CA VAL A 39 -6.22 -9.45 -10.98
C VAL A 39 -7.62 -9.24 -11.51
N HIS A 40 -8.61 -9.65 -10.72
CA HIS A 40 -10.01 -9.46 -11.03
C HIS A 40 -10.78 -9.16 -9.74
N LEU A 41 -11.81 -8.34 -9.82
CA LEU A 41 -12.68 -8.03 -8.69
C LEU A 41 -13.92 -8.90 -8.75
N GLU A 42 -14.45 -9.29 -7.59
CA GLU A 42 -15.70 -10.04 -7.54
C GLU A 42 -16.89 -9.21 -8.08
N ASN A 43 -16.87 -7.90 -7.83
CA ASN A 43 -17.83 -6.94 -8.35
C ASN A 43 -17.11 -5.69 -8.89
N GLU A 44 -17.73 -4.98 -9.83
CA GLU A 44 -17.24 -3.66 -10.29
C GLU A 44 -17.78 -2.50 -9.43
N ILE A 45 -18.90 -2.72 -8.74
CA ILE A 45 -19.61 -1.73 -7.94
C ILE A 45 -19.76 -2.25 -6.51
N TYR A 46 -19.29 -1.46 -5.55
CA TYR A 46 -19.41 -1.72 -4.11
C TYR A 46 -20.19 -0.61 -3.42
N ALA A 47 -20.83 -0.93 -2.30
CA ALA A 47 -21.38 0.07 -1.39
C ALA A 47 -20.40 0.37 -0.25
N PRO A 48 -20.44 1.59 0.35
CA PRO A 48 -19.70 1.86 1.57
C PRO A 48 -20.02 0.83 2.66
N GLY A 49 -19.02 0.34 3.38
CA GLY A 49 -19.18 -0.72 4.38
C GLY A 49 -19.10 -2.15 3.84
N GLU A 50 -19.07 -2.35 2.51
CA GLU A 50 -18.90 -3.67 1.92
C GLU A 50 -17.43 -4.12 1.92
N THR A 51 -17.20 -5.40 1.62
CA THR A 51 -15.86 -5.94 1.47
C THR A 51 -15.48 -6.01 -0.01
N LEU A 52 -14.39 -5.33 -0.37
CA LEU A 52 -13.75 -5.47 -1.67
C LEU A 52 -13.06 -6.83 -1.74
N VAL A 53 -13.51 -7.68 -2.65
CA VAL A 53 -12.93 -9.02 -2.85
C VAL A 53 -12.12 -9.01 -4.14
N VAL A 54 -10.83 -9.30 -4.02
CA VAL A 54 -9.88 -9.32 -5.14
C VAL A 54 -9.36 -10.74 -5.36
N TYR A 55 -9.55 -11.24 -6.57
CA TYR A 55 -8.94 -12.48 -7.04
C TYR A 55 -7.62 -12.18 -7.74
N VAL A 56 -6.53 -12.72 -7.20
CA VAL A 56 -5.17 -12.54 -7.71
C VAL A 56 -4.71 -13.84 -8.36
N TRP A 57 -4.33 -13.75 -9.64
CA TRP A 57 -3.74 -14.86 -10.38
C TRP A 57 -2.22 -14.82 -10.24
N LEU A 58 -1.69 -15.80 -9.53
CA LEU A 58 -0.26 -16.02 -9.37
C LEU A 58 0.23 -17.08 -10.34
N LYS A 59 1.41 -16.86 -10.91
CA LYS A 59 2.15 -17.86 -11.68
C LYS A 59 3.42 -18.24 -10.92
N PRO A 60 3.39 -19.31 -10.11
CA PRO A 60 4.60 -19.81 -9.50
C PRO A 60 5.51 -20.47 -10.54
N TYR A 61 6.82 -20.41 -10.27
CA TYR A 61 7.83 -20.93 -11.18
C TYR A 61 7.63 -22.43 -11.44
N ARG A 62 7.45 -22.80 -12.71
CA ARG A 62 7.19 -24.18 -13.17
C ARG A 62 5.99 -24.87 -12.49
N GLN A 63 5.03 -24.10 -11.99
CA GLN A 63 3.78 -24.64 -11.42
C GLN A 63 2.57 -24.10 -12.19
N PRO A 64 1.39 -24.76 -12.07
CA PRO A 64 0.14 -24.23 -12.58
C PRO A 64 -0.20 -22.87 -11.94
N ARG A 65 -1.01 -22.08 -12.65
CA ARG A 65 -1.54 -20.81 -12.13
C ARG A 65 -2.37 -21.08 -10.86
N GLN A 66 -2.24 -20.22 -9.87
CA GLN A 66 -2.93 -20.30 -8.59
C GLN A 66 -3.79 -19.07 -8.40
N ARG A 67 -5.00 -19.24 -7.88
CA ARG A 67 -5.91 -18.14 -7.55
C ARG A 67 -5.89 -17.90 -6.06
N VAL A 68 -5.58 -16.67 -5.65
CA VAL A 68 -5.63 -16.24 -4.25
C VAL A 68 -6.75 -15.22 -4.11
N ARG A 69 -7.54 -15.34 -3.05
CA ARG A 69 -8.63 -14.41 -2.73
C ARG A 69 -8.17 -13.52 -1.59
N VAL A 70 -8.25 -12.20 -1.77
CA VAL A 70 -7.89 -11.21 -0.75
C VAL A 70 -9.11 -10.35 -0.47
N GLU A 71 -9.43 -10.19 0.80
CA GLU A 71 -10.56 -9.38 1.28
C GLU A 71 -10.07 -8.08 1.89
N LEU A 72 -10.67 -6.96 1.48
CA LEU A 72 -10.41 -5.64 2.04
C LEU A 72 -11.74 -5.00 2.46
N PRO A 73 -12.04 -4.88 3.76
CA PRO A 73 -13.24 -4.19 4.22
C PRO A 73 -13.15 -2.70 3.86
N LEU A 74 -14.17 -2.20 3.15
CA LEU A 74 -14.34 -0.78 2.87
C LEU A 74 -15.08 -0.13 4.04
N PRO A 75 -14.67 1.06 4.49
CA PRO A 75 -15.30 1.69 5.62
C PRO A 75 -16.68 2.27 5.23
N PRO A 76 -17.63 2.36 6.18
CA PRO A 76 -19.01 2.79 5.90
C PRO A 76 -19.13 4.27 5.52
N ASP A 77 -18.12 5.08 5.83
CA ASP A 77 -18.01 6.49 5.52
C ASP A 77 -17.28 6.77 4.18
N LEU A 78 -16.90 5.72 3.43
CA LEU A 78 -16.19 5.86 2.16
C LEU A 78 -17.03 6.70 1.16
N PRO A 79 -16.51 7.84 0.66
CA PRO A 79 -17.24 8.66 -0.31
C PRO A 79 -17.55 7.89 -1.60
N GLU A 80 -18.67 8.21 -2.24
CA GLU A 80 -18.96 7.69 -3.57
C GLU A 80 -17.93 8.20 -4.59
N GLY A 81 -17.54 7.35 -5.53
CA GLY A 81 -16.54 7.72 -6.51
C GLY A 81 -15.89 6.53 -7.22
N ASN A 82 -14.91 6.84 -8.05
CA ASN A 82 -14.08 5.85 -8.72
C ASN A 82 -12.79 5.67 -7.92
N TYR A 83 -12.47 4.42 -7.59
CA TYR A 83 -11.29 4.05 -6.83
C TYR A 83 -10.44 3.07 -7.62
N THR A 84 -9.15 2.99 -7.27
CA THR A 84 -8.21 2.05 -7.87
C THR A 84 -7.61 1.20 -6.77
N ALA A 85 -7.83 -0.11 -6.85
CA ALA A 85 -7.15 -1.10 -6.04
C ALA A 85 -5.85 -1.51 -6.73
N GLN A 86 -4.73 -1.37 -6.03
CA GLN A 86 -3.42 -1.82 -6.47
C GLN A 86 -3.08 -3.11 -5.73
N VAL A 87 -2.73 -4.15 -6.48
CA VAL A 87 -2.28 -5.44 -5.95
C VAL A 87 -0.80 -5.55 -6.21
N MET A 88 -0.01 -5.79 -5.18
CA MET A 88 1.45 -5.82 -5.28
C MET A 88 2.07 -6.72 -4.22
N ASP A 89 3.38 -6.97 -4.33
CA ASP A 89 4.14 -7.56 -3.23
C ASP A 89 4.22 -6.59 -2.04
N ASP A 90 4.32 -7.13 -0.82
CA ASP A 90 4.31 -6.31 0.40
C ASP A 90 5.53 -5.37 0.51
N LEU A 91 6.67 -5.69 -0.12
CA LEU A 91 7.82 -4.79 -0.15
C LEU A 91 7.55 -3.55 -1.01
N SER A 92 6.84 -3.70 -2.13
CA SER A 92 6.34 -2.58 -2.91
C SER A 92 5.31 -1.76 -2.12
N ASN A 93 4.38 -2.41 -1.41
CA ASN A 93 3.42 -1.70 -0.56
C ASN A 93 4.10 -0.92 0.58
N ALA A 94 5.10 -1.48 1.25
CA ALA A 94 5.87 -0.80 2.30
C ALA A 94 6.53 0.49 1.79
N ARG A 95 6.95 0.54 0.52
CA ARG A 95 7.45 1.79 -0.09
C ARG A 95 6.35 2.83 -0.28
N TYR A 96 5.14 2.41 -0.67
CA TYR A 96 3.98 3.31 -0.72
C TYR A 96 3.62 3.84 0.67
N GLU A 97 3.68 3.01 1.72
CA GLU A 97 3.43 3.44 3.10
C GLU A 97 4.41 4.53 3.55
N VAL A 98 5.71 4.36 3.29
CA VAL A 98 6.71 5.38 3.59
C VAL A 98 6.46 6.66 2.76
N ARG A 99 6.10 6.51 1.48
CA ARG A 99 5.87 7.64 0.57
C ARG A 99 4.64 8.46 0.95
N ASP A 100 3.58 7.81 1.40
CA ASP A 100 2.30 8.46 1.69
C ASP A 100 2.33 9.26 3.01
N SER A 101 3.36 9.05 3.84
CA SER A 101 3.66 9.88 5.01
C SER A 101 4.74 10.92 4.71
N PRO A 102 4.44 12.23 4.78
CA PRO A 102 5.46 13.28 4.63
C PRO A 102 6.60 13.17 5.66
N LEU A 103 6.29 12.71 6.86
CA LEU A 103 7.26 12.55 7.96
C LEU A 103 8.26 11.43 7.69
N LEU A 104 7.84 10.39 6.97
CA LEU A 104 8.66 9.21 6.68
C LEU A 104 9.35 9.31 5.31
N SER A 105 8.71 9.98 4.34
CA SER A 105 9.29 10.24 3.03
C SER A 105 10.42 11.27 3.07
N ASN A 106 10.36 12.23 3.99
CA ASN A 106 11.44 13.19 4.25
C ASN A 106 11.69 13.33 5.76
N PRO A 107 12.34 12.34 6.39
CA PRO A 107 12.54 12.33 7.84
C PRO A 107 13.46 13.47 8.27
N THR A 108 13.05 14.21 9.29
CA THR A 108 13.85 15.28 9.92
C THR A 108 14.43 14.85 11.27
N THR A 109 14.00 13.70 11.79
CA THR A 109 14.46 13.12 13.06
C THR A 109 14.93 11.68 12.87
N ILE A 110 15.83 11.23 13.75
CA ILE A 110 16.33 9.84 13.74
C ILE A 110 15.18 8.86 13.96
N ALA A 111 14.20 9.20 14.81
CA ALA A 111 13.04 8.34 15.08
C ALA A 111 12.24 8.06 13.78
N GLN A 112 11.94 9.09 13.00
CA GLN A 112 11.24 8.96 11.71
C GLN A 112 12.06 8.15 10.70
N LEU A 113 13.39 8.36 10.65
CA LEU A 113 14.26 7.56 9.80
C LEU A 113 14.22 6.07 10.18
N MET A 114 14.32 5.76 11.48
CA MET A 114 14.24 4.39 11.97
C MET A 114 12.89 3.74 11.71
N GLU A 115 11.80 4.50 11.82
CA GLU A 115 10.45 4.05 11.49
C GLU A 115 10.31 3.72 10.00
N ALA A 116 10.77 4.61 9.11
CA ALA A 116 10.75 4.37 7.67
C ALA A 116 11.58 3.14 7.25
N LEU A 117 12.69 2.88 7.96
CA LEU A 117 13.50 1.68 7.77
C LEU A 117 12.77 0.43 8.27
N ALA A 118 12.18 0.48 9.47
CA ALA A 118 11.46 -0.62 10.07
C ALA A 118 10.31 -1.11 9.19
N ILE A 119 9.54 -0.20 8.60
CA ILE A 119 8.44 -0.52 7.66
C ILE A 119 8.97 -1.33 6.47
N GLN A 120 10.07 -0.88 5.84
CA GLN A 120 10.63 -1.56 4.68
C GLN A 120 11.28 -2.90 5.02
N THR A 121 11.91 -3.03 6.20
CA THR A 121 12.57 -4.28 6.61
C THR A 121 11.61 -5.32 7.15
N ASN A 122 10.47 -4.92 7.70
CA ASN A 122 9.43 -5.83 8.19
C ASN A 122 8.52 -6.37 7.08
N ALA A 123 8.59 -5.80 5.87
CA ALA A 123 7.79 -6.23 4.73
C ALA A 123 8.08 -7.70 4.36
N LYS A 124 7.02 -8.50 4.25
CA LYS A 124 7.13 -9.95 4.02
C LYS A 124 6.99 -10.25 2.53
N ARG A 125 8.05 -10.81 1.94
CA ARG A 125 8.04 -11.21 0.52
C ARG A 125 7.07 -12.35 0.18
N THR A 126 6.51 -13.00 1.19
CA THR A 126 5.48 -14.03 1.08
C THR A 126 4.08 -13.48 1.33
N GLN A 127 3.89 -12.17 1.17
CA GLN A 127 2.61 -11.50 1.29
C GLN A 127 2.24 -10.73 0.03
N ILE A 128 0.96 -10.80 -0.30
CA ILE A 128 0.30 -9.97 -1.30
C ILE A 128 -0.39 -8.85 -0.54
N ALA A 129 -0.17 -7.61 -0.97
CA ALA A 129 -0.85 -6.45 -0.45
C ALA A 129 -1.87 -5.94 -1.49
N VAL A 130 -3.11 -5.72 -1.05
CA VAL A 130 -4.12 -4.98 -1.79
C VAL A 130 -4.25 -3.61 -1.14
N ARG A 131 -3.92 -2.57 -1.89
CA ARG A 131 -3.92 -1.17 -1.45
C ARG A 131 -4.96 -0.38 -2.23
N VAL A 132 -5.86 0.30 -1.52
CA VAL A 132 -6.78 1.29 -2.10
C VAL A 132 -6.40 2.66 -1.56
N THR A 133 -5.93 3.56 -2.43
CA THR A 133 -5.64 4.94 -2.05
C THR A 133 -6.94 5.71 -1.88
N LEU A 134 -7.08 6.41 -0.76
CA LEU A 134 -8.22 7.26 -0.48
C LEU A 134 -7.88 8.72 -0.85
N PRO A 135 -8.90 9.54 -1.19
CA PRO A 135 -8.70 10.98 -1.29
C PRO A 135 -8.18 11.53 0.05
N SER A 136 -7.10 12.30 0.00
CA SER A 136 -6.30 12.76 1.15
C SER A 136 -7.16 13.35 2.27
N SER A 137 -7.04 12.80 3.48
CA SER A 137 -7.85 13.20 4.64
C SER A 137 -7.10 14.04 5.70
N GLY A 138 -5.77 14.16 5.62
CA GLY A 138 -4.97 14.81 6.66
C GLY A 138 -3.92 15.78 6.14
N VAL A 139 -3.45 16.65 7.04
CA VAL A 139 -2.33 17.57 6.79
C VAL A 139 -1.32 17.45 7.92
N VAL A 140 -0.04 17.46 7.59
CA VAL A 140 1.07 17.59 8.53
C VAL A 140 1.44 19.07 8.61
N VAL A 141 1.44 19.62 9.82
CA VAL A 141 1.87 21.01 10.09
C VAL A 141 3.05 20.96 11.07
N GLU A 142 4.19 21.55 10.68
CA GLU A 142 5.41 21.63 11.52
C GLU A 142 5.89 20.28 12.08
N GLY A 143 5.75 19.20 11.30
CA GLY A 143 6.21 17.87 11.70
C GLY A 143 5.23 17.09 12.58
N LYS A 144 4.03 17.63 12.86
CA LYS A 144 2.95 16.95 13.57
C LYS A 144 1.83 16.58 12.61
N ALA A 145 1.47 15.29 12.58
CA ALA A 145 0.33 14.81 11.79
C ALA A 145 -0.99 15.29 12.42
N MET A 146 -1.83 15.94 11.63
CA MET A 146 -3.18 16.33 12.01
C MET A 146 -4.18 15.63 11.07
N PRO A 147 -4.63 14.41 11.43
CA PRO A 147 -5.44 13.56 10.56
C PRO A 147 -6.90 14.01 10.42
N ASP A 148 -7.43 14.84 11.32
CA ASP A 148 -8.86 15.21 11.39
C ASP A 148 -9.12 16.70 11.05
N LEU A 149 -8.37 17.29 10.12
CA LEU A 149 -8.66 18.68 9.72
C LEU A 149 -9.95 18.76 8.89
N PRO A 150 -10.81 19.76 9.12
CA PRO A 150 -11.96 20.02 8.27
C PRO A 150 -11.55 20.19 6.79
N PRO A 151 -12.34 19.69 5.82
CA PRO A 151 -12.02 19.75 4.38
C PRO A 151 -11.71 21.17 3.85
N SER A 152 -12.31 22.19 4.45
CA SER A 152 -12.05 23.59 4.10
C SER A 152 -10.63 24.03 4.51
N MET A 153 -10.13 23.58 5.66
CA MET A 153 -8.79 23.90 6.13
C MET A 153 -7.73 23.07 5.41
N THR A 154 -8.00 21.79 5.09
CA THR A 154 -7.08 20.98 4.28
C THR A 154 -6.92 21.53 2.86
N ALA A 155 -7.98 22.04 2.25
CA ALA A 155 -7.91 22.67 0.92
C ALA A 155 -7.05 23.96 0.95
N ILE A 156 -7.24 24.82 1.95
CA ILE A 156 -6.47 26.08 2.10
C ILE A 156 -4.99 25.77 2.40
N LEU A 157 -4.72 24.82 3.30
CA LEU A 157 -3.36 24.42 3.67
C LEU A 157 -2.65 23.63 2.56
N GLY A 158 -3.36 22.77 1.83
CA GLY A 158 -2.82 22.04 0.69
C GLY A 158 -2.51 22.93 -0.52
N GLN A 159 -3.27 24.02 -0.72
CA GLN A 159 -3.00 25.00 -1.80
C GLN A 159 -1.91 26.00 -1.44
N SER A 160 -1.80 26.36 -0.15
CA SER A 160 -0.72 27.22 0.32
C SER A 160 0.54 26.38 0.47
N ARG A 161 1.42 26.41 -0.54
CA ARG A 161 2.82 25.93 -0.45
C ARG A 161 3.64 26.76 0.56
N ARG A 162 3.15 26.86 1.79
CA ARG A 162 3.89 27.41 2.94
C ARG A 162 4.85 26.34 3.42
N SER A 163 6.06 26.73 3.80
CA SER A 163 7.03 25.84 4.41
C SER A 163 6.43 25.19 5.66
N GLY A 164 6.45 23.85 5.73
CA GLY A 164 5.99 23.11 6.91
C GLY A 164 4.58 22.51 6.81
N VAL A 165 3.91 22.58 5.66
CA VAL A 165 2.58 21.99 5.44
C VAL A 165 2.64 20.92 4.33
N ALA A 166 2.22 19.68 4.62
CA ALA A 166 2.21 18.57 3.66
C ALA A 166 0.95 17.70 3.80
N THR A 167 0.43 17.14 2.71
CA THR A 167 -0.76 16.28 2.77
C THR A 167 -0.42 14.86 3.20
N LEU A 168 -1.25 14.27 4.07
CA LEU A 168 -1.13 12.87 4.46
C LEU A 168 -1.93 12.01 3.48
N GLY A 169 -1.26 11.07 2.82
CA GLY A 169 -1.93 10.04 2.05
C GLY A 169 -2.57 9.03 2.99
N SER A 170 -3.86 8.74 2.82
CA SER A 170 -4.53 7.63 3.49
C SER A 170 -4.80 6.51 2.48
N ALA A 171 -4.63 5.27 2.92
CA ALA A 171 -4.89 4.10 2.10
C ALA A 171 -5.41 2.96 2.98
N LEU A 172 -6.35 2.19 2.41
CA LEU A 172 -6.80 0.93 2.98
C LEU A 172 -5.87 -0.17 2.47
N VAL A 173 -5.39 -1.04 3.37
CA VAL A 173 -4.47 -2.12 3.00
C VAL A 173 -4.93 -3.43 3.62
N ALA A 174 -5.08 -4.45 2.77
CA ALA A 174 -5.27 -5.84 3.19
C ALA A 174 -4.04 -6.64 2.76
N ARG A 175 -3.68 -7.65 3.55
CA ARG A 175 -2.54 -8.52 3.29
C ARG A 175 -2.96 -9.97 3.37
N GLU A 176 -2.53 -10.76 2.40
CA GLU A 176 -2.74 -12.20 2.37
C GLU A 176 -1.40 -12.93 2.27
N THR A 177 -1.24 -13.98 3.08
CA THR A 177 0.02 -14.75 3.12
C THR A 177 -0.04 -15.90 2.14
N VAL A 178 1.01 -16.07 1.36
CA VAL A 178 1.11 -17.11 0.32
C VAL A 178 2.42 -17.90 0.47
N PRO A 179 2.49 -19.16 -0.02
CA PRO A 179 3.68 -19.98 0.13
C PRO A 179 4.85 -19.60 -0.79
N TRP A 180 4.66 -18.61 -1.68
CA TRP A 180 5.66 -18.18 -2.66
C TRP A 180 6.24 -16.81 -2.33
N VAL A 181 7.45 -16.56 -2.82
CA VAL A 181 8.01 -15.21 -2.88
C VAL A 181 7.35 -14.47 -4.03
N VAL A 182 6.48 -13.52 -3.71
CA VAL A 182 5.67 -12.80 -4.70
C VAL A 182 6.45 -11.63 -5.28
N GLN A 183 6.22 -11.38 -6.57
CA GLN A 183 6.70 -10.17 -7.24
C GLN A 183 5.69 -9.72 -8.31
N GLY A 184 5.73 -8.43 -8.61
CA GLY A 184 4.87 -7.79 -9.61
C GLY A 184 3.87 -6.84 -8.98
N GLN A 185 3.16 -6.13 -9.86
CA GLN A 185 2.13 -5.18 -9.47
C GLN A 185 1.08 -5.11 -10.58
N GLN A 186 -0.18 -5.05 -10.18
CA GLN A 186 -1.33 -4.86 -11.05
C GLN A 186 -2.30 -3.87 -10.41
N SER A 187 -3.16 -3.27 -11.22
CA SER A 187 -4.18 -2.34 -10.74
C SER A 187 -5.53 -2.63 -11.40
N VAL A 188 -6.59 -2.46 -10.62
CA VAL A 188 -7.97 -2.60 -11.09
C VAL A 188 -8.82 -1.48 -10.52
N SER A 189 -9.74 -0.96 -11.33
CA SER A 189 -10.63 0.13 -10.93
C SER A 189 -11.98 -0.41 -10.50
N PHE A 190 -12.61 0.25 -9.55
CA PHE A 190 -13.97 -0.04 -9.10
C PHE A 190 -14.72 1.24 -8.74
N ARG A 191 -16.03 1.12 -8.58
CA ARG A 191 -16.91 2.24 -8.23
C ARG A 191 -17.55 2.00 -6.88
N VAL A 192 -17.64 3.04 -6.08
CA VAL A 192 -18.37 3.04 -4.82
C VAL A 192 -19.64 3.86 -4.99
N LEU A 193 -20.79 3.26 -4.73
CA LEU A 193 -22.13 3.87 -4.80
C LEU A 193 -22.93 3.45 -3.56
N ARG A 194 -23.56 4.38 -2.83
CA ARG A 194 -24.43 4.02 -1.68
C ARG A 194 -25.61 3.15 -2.09
N HIS A 195 -26.09 3.34 -3.32
CA HIS A 195 -27.20 2.58 -3.88
C HIS A 195 -26.69 1.79 -5.09
N LYS A 196 -26.56 0.48 -4.95
CA LYS A 196 -26.22 -0.40 -6.08
C LYS A 196 -27.38 -0.36 -7.08
N PRO A 197 -27.13 -0.01 -8.36
CA PRO A 197 -28.16 -0.15 -9.38
C PRO A 197 -28.51 -1.63 -9.52
N PHE A 198 -29.80 -1.97 -9.39
CA PHE A 198 -30.37 -3.33 -9.41
C PHE A 198 -30.09 -4.17 -10.68
N LEU A 199 -29.34 -3.66 -11.67
CA LEU A 199 -29.33 -4.17 -13.04
C LEU A 199 -28.11 -5.03 -13.45
N LEU A 200 -27.15 -5.34 -12.57
CA LEU A 200 -25.95 -6.08 -12.97
C LEU A 200 -25.99 -7.60 -12.71
N GLU A 201 -27.01 -8.12 -12.03
CA GLU A 201 -27.09 -9.56 -11.67
C GLU A 201 -27.42 -10.48 -12.87
N LYS A 202 -27.65 -9.93 -14.08
CA LYS A 202 -28.18 -10.69 -15.23
C LYS A 202 -27.24 -10.88 -16.42
N ARG A 203 -25.92 -10.65 -16.28
CA ARG A 203 -24.98 -10.74 -17.41
C ARG A 203 -23.96 -11.87 -17.40
N GLU A 204 -24.11 -12.88 -16.53
CA GLU A 204 -23.31 -14.11 -16.60
C GLU A 204 -24.19 -15.36 -16.68
N MET A 205 -24.97 -15.48 -17.76
CA MET A 205 -25.40 -16.77 -18.30
C MET A 205 -25.45 -16.65 -19.82
N ARG A 206 -24.29 -16.76 -20.47
CA ARG A 206 -24.17 -17.22 -21.85
C ARG A 206 -22.77 -17.71 -22.17
#